data_AF-A0A5M6IER1-F1
#
_entry.id   AF-A0A5M6IER1-F1
#
_cell.length_a   1.000
_cell.length_b   1.000
_cell.length_c   1.000
_cell.angle_alpha   90.00
_cell.angle_beta   90.00
_cell.angle_gamma   90.00
#
_symmetry.space_group_name_H-M   'P 1'
#
loop_
_entity.id
_entity.type
_entity.pdbx_description
1 polymer ?
#
loop_
_entity_poly.entity_id
_entity_poly.type
_entity_poly.pdbx_seq_one_letter_code
_entity_poly.pdbx_strand_id
1 'polypeptide(L)'
;MDQSLLAWVTDLLWVLLFWVLALFLVTAGVYMTVGPALRQGRAKRRVARAIAQADLPALHDLVLRGRRGGPIQVDHVVRLPTGFVVLETVVRTGRLVGTERSRAWHQSIGWHRHTFGNPLRRLERVMAAVRRALPAPTEATEPVLVTGQVLVPARTRFTRGRPEGVSGLGDFLDHLRAANDANKDQPPVPELDQAWHALAEAGLASAKAGGDPTWTTAPRRVLRHLLADPRTATGVVCAVTGGLMALGLGLGLLP
;
A
#
# COMPACT_ATOMS: atom_id res chain seq x y z
N MET A 1 21.16 55.84 -10.91
CA MET A 1 20.14 54.79 -11.02
C MET A 1 18.90 55.33 -10.36
N ASP A 2 17.82 55.45 -11.12
CA ASP A 2 16.61 56.14 -10.66
C ASP A 2 15.93 55.33 -9.56
N GLN A 3 15.56 55.99 -8.46
CA GLN A 3 14.87 55.37 -7.32
C GLN A 3 13.58 54.63 -7.74
N SER A 4 12.92 55.10 -8.79
CA SER A 4 11.74 54.48 -9.40
C SER A 4 12.04 53.14 -10.08
N LEU A 5 13.16 53.03 -10.78
CA LEU A 5 13.59 51.78 -11.41
C LEU A 5 13.94 50.74 -10.35
N LEU A 6 14.61 51.15 -9.28
CA LEU A 6 14.91 50.25 -8.15
C LEU A 6 13.63 49.72 -7.51
N ALA A 7 12.64 50.57 -7.23
CA ALA A 7 11.37 50.16 -6.65
C ALA A 7 10.63 49.15 -7.55
N TRP A 8 10.54 49.43 -8.87
CA TRP A 8 9.89 48.51 -9.80
C TRP A 8 10.60 47.15 -9.89
N VAL A 9 11.93 47.14 -9.91
CA VAL A 9 12.71 45.90 -9.92
C VAL A 9 12.50 45.13 -8.61
N THR A 10 12.48 45.80 -7.45
CA THR A 10 12.23 45.12 -6.18
C THR A 10 10.84 44.53 -6.12
N ASP A 11 9.81 45.23 -6.61
CA ASP A 11 8.43 44.73 -6.63
C ASP A 11 8.33 43.50 -7.54
N LEU A 12 8.91 43.56 -8.75
CA LEU A 12 8.94 42.42 -9.66
C LEU A 12 9.66 41.19 -9.05
N LEU A 13 10.75 41.41 -8.31
CA LEU A 13 11.47 40.34 -7.62
C LEU A 13 10.64 39.73 -6.48
N TRP A 14 9.88 40.53 -5.75
CA TRP A 14 8.95 40.03 -4.72
C TRP A 14 7.83 39.20 -5.34
N VAL A 15 7.16 39.70 -6.38
CA VAL A 15 6.13 38.95 -7.13
C VAL A 15 6.68 37.59 -7.58
N LEU A 16 7.86 37.58 -8.20
CA LEU A 16 8.50 36.35 -8.67
C LEU A 16 8.83 35.40 -7.52
N LEU A 17 9.38 35.91 -6.42
CA LEU A 17 9.69 35.12 -5.23
C LEU A 17 8.43 34.46 -4.66
N PHE A 18 7.32 35.20 -4.55
CA PHE A 18 6.05 34.66 -4.07
C PHE A 18 5.50 33.60 -5.03
N TRP A 19 5.59 33.78 -6.36
CA TRP A 19 5.20 32.74 -7.30
C TRP A 19 6.05 31.47 -7.17
N VAL A 20 7.37 31.61 -7.05
CA VAL A 20 8.29 30.49 -6.84
C VAL A 20 7.97 29.75 -5.55
N LEU A 21 7.75 30.49 -4.45
CA LEU A 21 7.38 29.91 -3.17
C LEU A 21 6.01 29.22 -3.22
N ALA A 22 5.02 29.82 -3.89
CA ALA A 22 3.68 29.24 -4.05
C ALA A 22 3.77 27.91 -4.80
N LEU A 23 4.49 27.89 -5.93
CA LEU A 23 4.67 26.69 -6.74
C LEU A 23 5.47 25.61 -5.98
N PHE A 24 6.51 26.00 -5.24
CA PHE A 24 7.26 25.09 -4.38
C PHE A 24 6.36 24.43 -3.32
N LEU A 25 5.51 25.20 -2.64
CA LEU A 25 4.58 24.68 -1.63
C LEU A 25 3.54 23.74 -2.24
N VAL A 26 2.98 24.09 -3.41
CA VAL A 26 2.05 23.21 -4.13
C VAL A 26 2.73 21.90 -4.53
N THR A 27 3.88 21.97 -5.19
CA THR A 27 4.59 20.78 -5.68
C THR A 27 5.07 19.88 -4.55
N ALA A 28 5.66 20.46 -3.50
CA ALA A 28 6.06 19.72 -2.29
C ALA A 28 4.84 19.10 -1.60
N GLY A 29 3.73 19.85 -1.49
CA GLY A 29 2.50 19.38 -0.89
C GLY A 29 1.88 18.19 -1.63
N VAL A 30 1.79 18.27 -2.96
CA VAL A 30 1.33 17.17 -3.83
C VAL A 30 2.27 15.97 -3.72
N TYR A 31 3.59 16.19 -3.73
CA TYR A 31 4.56 15.10 -3.58
C TYR A 31 4.42 14.37 -2.24
N MET A 32 4.24 15.10 -1.14
CA MET A 32 4.10 14.52 0.19
C MET A 32 2.80 13.72 0.36
N THR A 33 1.71 14.13 -0.31
CA THR A 33 0.42 13.43 -0.28
C THR A 33 0.38 12.21 -1.18
N VAL A 34 0.87 12.31 -2.42
CA VAL A 34 0.78 11.25 -3.43
C VAL A 34 1.96 10.27 -3.37
N GLY A 35 3.12 10.74 -2.92
CA GLY A 35 4.36 9.96 -2.84
C GLY A 35 4.25 8.61 -2.11
N PRO A 36 3.60 8.51 -0.94
CA PRO A 36 3.38 7.24 -0.27
C PRO A 36 2.65 6.19 -1.12
N ALA A 37 1.57 6.59 -1.80
CA ALA A 37 0.79 5.71 -2.67
C ALA A 37 1.62 5.25 -3.88
N LEU A 38 2.39 6.15 -4.49
CA LEU A 38 3.29 5.80 -5.59
C LEU A 38 4.35 4.78 -5.17
N ARG A 39 4.93 4.93 -3.97
CA ARG A 39 5.91 3.97 -3.44
C ARG A 39 5.27 2.60 -3.21
N GLN A 40 4.07 2.55 -2.63
CA GLN A 40 3.31 1.30 -2.46
C GLN A 40 3.05 0.62 -3.81
N GLY A 41 2.50 1.35 -4.78
CA GLY A 41 2.21 0.79 -6.11
C GLY A 41 3.46 0.34 -6.89
N ARG A 42 4.60 1.02 -6.73
CA ARG A 42 5.88 0.56 -7.31
C ARG A 42 6.36 -0.74 -6.67
N ALA A 43 6.22 -0.87 -5.34
CA ALA A 43 6.62 -2.07 -4.63
C ALA A 43 5.77 -3.29 -5.01
N LYS A 44 4.44 -3.14 -5.03
CA LYS A 44 3.52 -4.20 -5.49
C LYS A 44 3.82 -4.66 -6.90
N ARG A 45 4.03 -3.72 -7.84
CA ARG A 45 4.44 -4.04 -9.22
C ARG A 45 5.79 -4.75 -9.31
N ARG A 46 6.71 -4.51 -8.37
CA ARG A 46 7.98 -5.24 -8.31
C ARG A 46 7.76 -6.68 -7.85
N VAL A 47 6.91 -6.89 -6.84
CA VAL A 47 6.54 -8.22 -6.35
C VAL A 47 5.81 -9.01 -7.45
N ALA A 48 4.78 -8.42 -8.07
CA ALA A 48 4.05 -9.03 -9.19
C ALA A 48 4.97 -9.47 -10.34
N ARG A 49 5.90 -8.59 -10.76
CA ARG A 49 6.89 -8.94 -11.80
C ARG A 49 7.80 -10.08 -11.39
N ALA A 50 8.24 -10.12 -10.14
CA ALA A 50 9.13 -11.17 -9.66
C ALA A 50 8.41 -12.53 -9.55
N ILE A 51 7.12 -12.53 -9.20
CA ILE A 51 6.25 -13.72 -9.22
C ILE A 51 6.05 -14.20 -10.67
N ALA A 52 5.75 -13.30 -11.60
CA ALA A 52 5.61 -13.64 -13.02
C ALA A 52 6.92 -14.21 -13.61
N GLN A 53 8.07 -13.65 -13.24
CA GLN A 53 9.39 -14.19 -13.61
C GLN A 53 9.70 -15.54 -12.96
N ALA A 54 8.97 -15.92 -11.91
CA ALA A 54 9.05 -17.23 -11.27
C ALA A 54 8.09 -18.25 -11.87
N ASP A 55 7.30 -17.87 -12.89
CA ASP A 55 6.27 -18.70 -13.51
C ASP A 55 5.26 -19.29 -12.50
N LEU A 56 4.96 -18.52 -11.45
CA LEU A 56 4.01 -18.91 -10.42
C LEU A 56 2.64 -18.28 -10.73
N PRO A 57 1.54 -19.06 -10.80
CA PRO A 57 0.22 -18.49 -11.01
C PRO A 57 -0.18 -17.59 -9.84
N ALA A 58 -0.60 -16.37 -10.14
CA ALA A 58 -0.90 -15.38 -9.11
C ALA A 58 -2.05 -14.44 -9.48
N LEU A 59 -2.84 -14.07 -8.48
CA LEU A 59 -3.79 -12.97 -8.53
C LEU A 59 -3.20 -11.76 -7.83
N HIS A 60 -3.51 -10.57 -8.32
CA HIS A 60 -2.92 -9.31 -7.86
C HIS A 60 -3.99 -8.24 -7.60
N ASP A 61 -3.76 -7.41 -6.59
CA ASP A 61 -4.59 -6.26 -6.21
C ASP A 61 -6.10 -6.58 -6.12
N LEU A 62 -6.44 -7.73 -5.53
CA LEU A 62 -7.83 -8.12 -5.30
C LEU A 62 -8.45 -7.22 -4.23
N VAL A 63 -9.73 -6.88 -4.42
CA VAL A 63 -10.56 -6.27 -3.38
C VAL A 63 -11.57 -7.33 -2.95
N LEU A 64 -11.62 -7.67 -1.66
CA LEU A 64 -12.55 -8.65 -1.11
C LEU A 64 -13.40 -8.02 -0.01
N ARG A 65 -14.54 -8.64 0.32
CA ARG A 65 -15.36 -8.22 1.46
C ARG A 65 -14.74 -8.72 2.77
N GLY A 66 -14.47 -7.79 3.68
CA GLY A 66 -14.05 -8.09 5.03
C GLY A 66 -15.21 -8.55 5.93
N ARG A 67 -14.88 -8.95 7.16
CA ARG A 67 -15.85 -9.48 8.14
C ARG A 67 -17.05 -8.56 8.43
N ARG A 68 -16.88 -7.25 8.28
CA ARG A 68 -17.93 -6.24 8.51
C ARG A 68 -18.50 -5.66 7.20
N GLY A 69 -18.34 -6.38 6.08
CA GLY A 69 -18.80 -5.95 4.76
C GLY A 69 -17.93 -4.90 4.06
N GLY A 70 -17.07 -4.18 4.77
CA GLY A 70 -16.15 -3.20 4.17
C GLY A 70 -15.05 -3.85 3.31
N PRO A 71 -14.50 -3.14 2.31
CA PRO A 71 -13.48 -3.67 1.41
C PRO A 71 -12.16 -3.93 2.13
N ILE A 72 -11.50 -5.03 1.76
CA ILE A 72 -10.14 -5.40 2.15
C ILE A 72 -9.35 -5.63 0.88
N GLN A 73 -8.23 -4.92 0.74
CA GLN A 73 -7.30 -5.12 -0.37
C GLN A 73 -6.31 -6.24 -0.05
N VAL A 74 -6.20 -7.20 -0.96
CA VAL A 74 -5.19 -8.27 -0.99
C VAL A 74 -4.14 -7.86 -2.01
N ASP A 75 -2.86 -7.82 -1.62
CA ASP A 75 -1.81 -7.39 -2.54
C ASP A 75 -1.53 -8.46 -3.61
N HIS A 76 -1.20 -9.68 -3.17
CA HIS A 76 -1.03 -10.82 -4.07
C HIS A 76 -1.51 -12.13 -3.42
N VAL A 77 -2.02 -13.05 -4.24
CA VAL A 77 -2.28 -14.44 -3.87
C VAL A 77 -1.59 -15.33 -4.89
N VAL A 78 -0.64 -16.14 -4.43
CA VAL A 78 0.05 -17.13 -5.26
C VAL A 78 -0.65 -18.47 -5.09
N ARG A 79 -0.87 -19.18 -6.20
CA ARG A 79 -1.36 -20.56 -6.20
C ARG A 79 -0.17 -21.51 -6.23
N LEU A 80 -0.17 -22.45 -5.29
CA LEU A 80 0.70 -23.61 -5.25
C LEU A 80 -0.18 -24.87 -5.36
N PRO A 81 0.38 -26.05 -5.69
CA PRO A 81 -0.37 -27.30 -5.71
C PRO A 81 -1.04 -27.63 -4.36
N THR A 82 -0.44 -27.18 -3.26
CA THR A 82 -0.93 -27.42 -1.89
C THR A 82 -1.94 -26.39 -1.40
N GLY A 83 -2.18 -25.29 -2.13
CA GLY A 83 -3.10 -24.23 -1.69
C GLY A 83 -2.69 -22.83 -2.11
N PHE A 84 -3.09 -21.83 -1.32
CA PHE A 84 -2.85 -20.41 -1.60
C PHE A 84 -1.90 -19.78 -0.59
N VAL A 85 -1.00 -18.93 -1.10
CA VAL A 85 -0.10 -18.10 -0.30
C VAL A 85 -0.41 -16.63 -0.52
N VAL A 86 -0.88 -15.96 0.55
CA VAL A 86 -1.20 -14.54 0.54
C VAL A 86 0.06 -13.72 0.84
N LEU A 87 0.41 -12.79 -0.04
CA LEU A 87 1.58 -11.92 0.13
C LEU A 87 1.14 -10.50 0.47
N GLU A 88 1.71 -9.97 1.54
CA GLU A 88 1.48 -8.61 2.03
C GLU A 88 2.72 -7.75 1.76
N THR A 89 2.61 -6.68 0.97
CA THR A 89 3.77 -5.86 0.60
C THR A 89 3.93 -4.65 1.52
N VAL A 90 5.02 -4.64 2.30
CA VAL A 90 5.35 -3.51 3.18
C VAL A 90 6.47 -2.67 2.57
N VAL A 91 6.26 -1.36 2.46
CA VAL A 91 7.27 -0.41 1.90
C VAL A 91 8.08 0.32 2.97
N ARG A 92 8.35 -0.34 4.09
CA ARG A 92 9.09 0.24 5.23
C ARG A 92 10.50 -0.33 5.30
N THR A 93 11.51 0.53 5.29
CA THR A 93 12.95 0.23 5.35
C THR A 93 13.57 0.63 6.68
N GLY A 94 14.88 0.43 6.86
CA GLY A 94 15.58 0.85 8.07
C GLY A 94 15.32 -0.12 9.22
N ARG A 95 15.37 0.38 10.46
CA ARG A 95 15.21 -0.46 11.65
C ARG A 95 13.73 -0.61 11.98
N LEU A 96 13.22 -1.83 11.95
CA LEU A 96 11.87 -2.16 12.41
C LEU A 96 11.91 -2.84 13.77
N VAL A 97 10.98 -2.43 14.63
CA VAL A 97 10.77 -3.00 15.97
C VAL A 97 9.29 -3.33 16.11
N GLY A 98 9.00 -4.60 16.32
CA GLY A 98 7.66 -5.13 16.50
C GLY A 98 7.70 -6.66 16.63
N THR A 99 6.65 -7.22 17.20
CA THR A 99 6.43 -8.68 17.31
C THR A 99 5.10 -9.03 16.66
N GLU A 100 4.82 -10.32 16.52
CA GLU A 100 3.54 -10.89 16.06
C GLU A 100 2.39 -10.36 16.92
N ARG A 101 2.58 -10.31 18.24
CA ARG A 101 1.56 -9.88 19.21
C ARG A 101 1.38 -8.37 19.33
N SER A 102 2.32 -7.58 18.80
CA SER A 102 2.27 -6.12 18.92
C SER A 102 1.08 -5.53 18.15
N ARG A 103 0.39 -4.54 18.73
CA ARG A 103 -0.67 -3.82 17.99
C ARG A 103 -0.12 -2.98 16.83
N ALA A 104 1.05 -2.38 17.05
CA ALA A 104 1.73 -1.50 16.13
C ALA A 104 3.23 -1.82 16.11
N TRP A 105 3.87 -1.48 15.01
CA TRP A 105 5.31 -1.58 14.79
C TRP A 105 5.92 -0.18 14.71
N HIS A 106 7.21 -0.08 15.00
CA HIS A 106 7.96 1.15 14.91
C HIS A 106 9.06 1.03 13.87
N GLN A 107 9.23 2.07 13.07
CA GLN A 107 10.30 2.25 12.12
C GLN A 107 11.23 3.36 12.62
N SER A 108 12.54 3.13 12.59
CA SER A 108 13.56 4.14 12.84
C SER A 108 14.47 4.31 11.62
N ILE A 109 14.59 5.55 11.15
CA ILE A 109 15.52 5.97 10.08
C ILE A 109 16.28 7.20 10.60
N GLY A 110 17.57 7.01 10.92
CA GLY A 110 18.34 8.01 11.65
C GLY A 110 17.63 8.36 12.97
N TRP A 111 17.40 9.66 13.20
CA TRP A 111 16.71 10.18 14.38
C TRP A 111 15.18 10.10 14.33
N HIS A 112 14.61 9.78 13.16
CA HIS A 112 13.16 9.79 12.98
C HIS A 112 12.55 8.45 13.34
N ARG A 113 11.51 8.46 14.18
CA ARG A 113 10.71 7.29 14.54
C ARG A 113 9.28 7.44 14.03
N HIS A 114 8.78 6.43 13.34
CA HIS A 114 7.44 6.37 12.80
C HIS A 114 6.71 5.12 13.31
N THR A 115 5.50 5.27 13.84
CA THR A 115 4.67 4.16 14.30
C THR A 115 3.62 3.82 13.25
N PHE A 116 3.43 2.54 12.95
CA PHE A 116 2.43 2.07 11.99
C PHE A 116 1.78 0.77 12.47
N GLY A 117 0.64 0.40 11.89
CA GLY A 117 -0.06 -0.84 12.27
C GLY A 117 0.81 -2.07 12.02
N ASN A 118 0.65 -3.10 12.85
CA ASN A 118 1.36 -4.37 12.66
C ASN A 118 0.93 -5.03 11.32
N PRO A 119 1.87 -5.26 10.38
CA PRO A 119 1.55 -5.87 9.08
C PRO A 119 1.08 -7.33 9.20
N LEU A 120 1.56 -8.09 10.19
CA LEU A 120 1.08 -9.47 10.43
C LEU A 120 -0.39 -9.50 10.79
N ARG A 121 -0.85 -8.54 11.62
CA ARG A 121 -2.29 -8.39 11.93
C ARG A 121 -3.11 -7.91 10.73
N ARG A 122 -2.49 -7.25 9.74
CA ARG A 122 -3.16 -6.96 8.46
C ARG A 122 -3.26 -8.25 7.66
N LEU A 123 -2.16 -8.98 7.49
CA LEU A 123 -2.09 -10.25 6.79
C LEU A 123 -3.13 -11.25 7.33
N GLU A 124 -3.28 -11.42 8.64
CA GLU A 124 -4.34 -12.27 9.23
C GLU A 124 -5.75 -11.88 8.77
N ARG A 125 -6.05 -10.58 8.72
CA ARG A 125 -7.35 -10.07 8.26
C ARG A 125 -7.55 -10.30 6.77
N VAL A 126 -6.48 -10.16 5.98
CA VAL A 126 -6.48 -10.42 4.54
C VAL A 126 -6.68 -11.91 4.26
N MET A 127 -5.92 -12.79 4.92
CA MET A 127 -6.10 -14.25 4.82
C MET A 127 -7.51 -14.67 5.23
N ALA A 128 -8.07 -14.08 6.29
CA ALA A 128 -9.45 -14.34 6.68
C ALA A 128 -10.48 -13.83 5.65
N ALA A 129 -10.17 -12.80 4.87
CA ALA A 129 -11.02 -12.36 3.76
C ALA A 129 -10.93 -13.32 2.57
N VAL A 130 -9.71 -13.78 2.23
CA VAL A 130 -9.48 -14.80 1.21
C VAL A 130 -10.26 -16.07 1.55
N ARG A 131 -10.10 -16.62 2.76
CA ARG A 131 -10.84 -17.84 3.19
C ARG A 131 -12.35 -17.71 3.10
N ARG A 132 -12.91 -16.51 3.33
CA ARG A 132 -14.35 -16.26 3.20
C ARG A 132 -14.83 -16.15 1.76
N ALA A 133 -13.94 -15.80 0.83
CA ALA A 133 -14.23 -15.74 -0.59
C ALA A 133 -14.13 -17.11 -1.27
N LEU A 134 -13.54 -18.11 -0.60
CA LEU A 134 -13.47 -19.48 -1.10
C LEU A 134 -14.80 -20.21 -0.86
N PRO A 135 -15.14 -21.22 -1.68
CA PRO A 135 -16.26 -22.11 -1.44
C PRO A 135 -16.22 -22.71 -0.03
N ALA A 136 -17.38 -22.88 0.59
CA ALA A 136 -17.46 -23.54 1.89
C ALA A 136 -17.05 -25.02 1.73
N PRO A 137 -16.26 -25.57 2.66
CA PRO A 137 -15.96 -27.00 2.66
C PRO A 137 -17.26 -27.81 2.79
N THR A 138 -17.35 -28.91 2.06
CA THR A 138 -18.41 -29.91 2.27
C THR A 138 -17.90 -31.03 3.16
N GLU A 139 -18.77 -31.92 3.64
CA GLU A 139 -18.34 -33.08 4.43
C GLU A 139 -17.33 -33.98 3.69
N ALA A 140 -17.28 -33.91 2.36
CA ALA A 140 -16.39 -34.69 1.52
C ALA A 140 -15.07 -33.99 1.16
N THR A 141 -14.87 -32.72 1.55
CA THR A 141 -13.75 -31.90 1.06
C THR A 141 -13.04 -31.18 2.20
N GLU A 142 -11.72 -31.28 2.23
CA GLU A 142 -10.90 -30.48 3.15
C GLU A 142 -10.85 -29.00 2.74
N PRO A 143 -10.80 -28.07 3.72
CA PRO A 143 -10.65 -26.65 3.41
C PRO A 143 -9.32 -26.37 2.72
N VAL A 144 -9.36 -25.59 1.63
CA VAL A 144 -8.16 -25.14 0.93
C VAL A 144 -7.20 -24.44 1.91
N LEU A 145 -5.95 -24.89 1.93
CA LEU A 145 -4.92 -24.30 2.75
C LEU A 145 -4.63 -22.88 2.30
N VAL A 146 -4.73 -21.93 3.23
CA VAL A 146 -4.35 -20.52 3.01
C VAL A 146 -3.29 -20.14 4.02
N THR A 147 -2.08 -19.90 3.54
CA THR A 147 -0.96 -19.37 4.32
C THR A 147 -0.64 -17.94 3.88
N GLY A 148 0.35 -17.30 4.51
CA GLY A 148 0.73 -15.97 4.06
C GLY A 148 2.05 -15.48 4.62
N GLN A 149 2.56 -14.44 3.97
CA GLN A 149 3.86 -13.85 4.26
C GLN A 149 3.83 -12.33 4.11
N VAL A 150 4.47 -11.63 5.05
CA VAL A 150 4.78 -10.21 4.91
C VAL A 150 6.13 -10.05 4.23
N LEU A 151 6.12 -9.34 3.11
CA LEU A 151 7.30 -9.03 2.32
C LEU A 151 7.83 -7.64 2.69
N VAL A 152 9.09 -7.60 3.12
CA VAL A 152 9.81 -6.36 3.43
C VAL A 152 10.94 -6.09 2.43
N PRO A 153 11.36 -4.83 2.25
CA PRO A 153 12.51 -4.50 1.41
C PRO A 153 13.81 -5.07 2.00
N ALA A 154 14.79 -5.38 1.14
CA ALA A 154 16.07 -5.94 1.56
C ALA A 154 16.86 -5.05 2.56
N ARG A 155 16.63 -3.73 2.54
CA ARG A 155 17.28 -2.77 3.46
C ARG A 155 16.60 -2.68 4.83
N THR A 156 15.70 -3.60 5.14
CA THR A 156 15.00 -3.67 6.43
C THR A 156 15.79 -4.51 7.42
N ARG A 157 15.94 -4.00 8.65
CA ARG A 157 16.66 -4.67 9.73
C ARG A 157 15.75 -4.82 10.93
N PHE A 158 15.83 -5.97 11.60
CA PHE A 158 15.09 -6.25 12.82
C PHE A 158 16.05 -6.30 14.01
N THR A 159 15.85 -5.44 15.00
CA THR A 159 16.77 -5.33 16.16
C THR A 159 16.60 -6.48 17.15
N ARG A 160 15.41 -7.09 17.22
CA ARG A 160 15.05 -8.13 18.20
C ARG A 160 14.77 -9.48 17.52
N GLY A 161 15.42 -9.73 16.39
CA GLY A 161 15.10 -10.87 15.52
C GLY A 161 13.94 -10.56 14.57
N ARG A 162 13.94 -11.23 13.41
CA ARG A 162 12.88 -11.14 12.40
C ARG A 162 11.68 -11.96 12.88
N PRO A 163 10.48 -11.37 13.00
CA PRO A 163 9.26 -12.10 13.35
C PRO A 163 8.96 -13.22 12.35
N GLU A 164 8.28 -14.26 12.81
CA GLU A 164 7.77 -15.32 11.94
C GLU A 164 6.76 -14.74 10.93
N GLY A 165 6.72 -15.32 9.73
CA GLY A 165 5.86 -14.82 8.65
C GLY A 165 6.33 -13.50 8.03
N VAL A 166 7.57 -13.07 8.27
CA VAL A 166 8.19 -11.91 7.62
C VAL A 166 9.50 -12.26 6.92
N SER A 167 9.67 -11.82 5.67
CA SER A 167 10.87 -12.13 4.88
C SER A 167 11.14 -11.10 3.79
N GLY A 168 12.33 -11.16 3.21
CA GLY A 168 12.63 -10.45 1.96
C GLY A 168 11.97 -11.14 0.77
N LEU A 169 11.76 -10.39 -0.31
CA LEU A 169 11.18 -10.91 -1.55
C LEU A 169 11.99 -12.06 -2.16
N GLY A 170 13.33 -11.94 -2.21
CA GLY A 170 14.20 -12.96 -2.79
C GLY A 170 14.09 -14.28 -2.05
N ASP A 171 14.46 -14.28 -0.76
CA ASP A 171 14.39 -15.45 0.11
C ASP A 171 13.02 -16.16 0.00
N PHE A 172 11.91 -15.41 -0.01
CA PHE A 172 10.59 -16.02 -0.03
C PHE A 172 10.18 -16.56 -1.40
N LEU A 173 10.58 -15.92 -2.49
CA LEU A 173 10.34 -16.44 -3.83
C LEU A 173 11.05 -17.77 -4.04
N ASP A 174 12.26 -17.92 -3.51
CA ASP A 174 12.99 -19.19 -3.57
C ASP A 174 12.24 -20.29 -2.80
N HIS A 175 11.69 -19.98 -1.63
CA HIS A 175 10.83 -20.91 -0.90
C HIS A 175 9.56 -21.27 -1.67
N LEU A 176 8.90 -20.30 -2.32
CA LEU A 176 7.69 -20.56 -3.12
C LEU A 176 7.99 -21.46 -4.32
N ARG A 177 9.11 -21.24 -5.02
CA ARG A 177 9.54 -22.09 -6.14
C ARG A 177 9.84 -23.50 -5.66
N ALA A 178 10.64 -23.65 -4.61
CA ALA A 178 10.94 -24.96 -4.04
C ALA A 178 9.66 -25.71 -3.61
N ALA A 179 8.71 -25.01 -2.98
CA ALA A 179 7.43 -25.59 -2.59
C ALA A 179 6.56 -25.96 -3.80
N ASN A 180 6.56 -25.15 -4.87
CA ASN A 180 5.87 -25.47 -6.12
C ASN A 180 6.47 -26.72 -6.77
N ASP A 181 7.79 -26.73 -6.95
CA ASP A 181 8.53 -27.81 -7.62
C ASP A 181 8.40 -29.15 -6.90
N ALA A 182 8.42 -29.13 -5.56
CA ALA A 182 8.26 -30.32 -4.74
C ALA A 182 6.86 -30.96 -4.84
N ASN A 183 5.85 -30.19 -5.27
CA ASN A 183 4.46 -30.65 -5.30
C ASN A 183 3.83 -30.60 -6.70
N LYS A 184 4.60 -30.24 -7.75
CA LYS A 184 4.06 -30.01 -9.11
C LYS A 184 3.46 -31.26 -9.76
N ASP A 185 3.95 -32.43 -9.37
CA ASP A 185 3.52 -33.73 -9.92
C ASP A 185 2.32 -34.31 -9.14
N GLN A 186 1.81 -33.61 -8.13
CA GLN A 186 0.57 -34.02 -7.46
C GLN A 186 -0.60 -33.96 -8.44
N PRO A 187 -1.54 -34.92 -8.35
CA PRO A 187 -2.73 -34.89 -9.18
C PRO A 187 -3.52 -33.59 -8.94
N PRO A 188 -4.12 -33.02 -9.99
CA PRO A 188 -4.89 -31.79 -9.85
C PRO A 188 -6.03 -31.98 -8.86
N VAL A 189 -6.13 -31.06 -7.90
CA VAL A 189 -7.19 -31.02 -6.89
C VAL A 189 -8.31 -30.14 -7.44
N PRO A 190 -9.45 -30.70 -7.90
CA PRO A 190 -10.51 -29.92 -8.55
C PRO A 190 -11.04 -28.79 -7.67
N GLU A 191 -11.04 -28.98 -6.35
CA GLU A 191 -11.51 -27.99 -5.39
C GLU A 191 -10.57 -26.79 -5.29
N LEU A 192 -9.27 -26.99 -5.56
CA LEU A 192 -8.30 -25.91 -5.65
C LEU A 192 -8.51 -25.07 -6.92
N ASP A 193 -8.81 -25.71 -8.05
CA ASP A 193 -9.17 -25.01 -9.29
C ASP A 193 -10.46 -24.22 -9.12
N GLN A 194 -11.50 -24.82 -8.54
CA GLN A 194 -12.76 -24.12 -8.25
C GLN A 194 -12.53 -22.93 -7.31
N ALA A 195 -11.75 -23.13 -6.25
CA ALA A 195 -11.43 -22.07 -5.30
C ALA A 195 -10.63 -20.92 -5.96
N TRP A 196 -9.76 -21.23 -6.93
CA TRP A 196 -9.02 -20.22 -7.68
C TRP A 196 -9.94 -19.34 -8.52
N HIS A 197 -10.88 -19.94 -9.25
CA HIS A 197 -11.87 -19.21 -10.06
C HIS A 197 -12.81 -18.38 -9.17
N ALA A 198 -13.33 -18.97 -8.09
CA ALA A 198 -14.19 -18.26 -7.14
C ALA A 198 -13.48 -17.03 -6.53
N LEU A 199 -12.19 -17.16 -6.20
CA LEU A 199 -11.41 -16.05 -5.65
C LEU A 199 -11.21 -14.93 -6.69
N ALA A 200 -10.92 -15.28 -7.94
CA ALA A 200 -10.80 -14.32 -9.03
C ALA A 200 -12.11 -13.57 -9.29
N GLU A 201 -13.23 -14.29 -9.34
CA GLU A 201 -14.58 -13.70 -9.50
C GLU A 201 -14.94 -12.79 -8.33
N ALA A 202 -14.71 -13.22 -7.09
CA ALA A 202 -14.98 -12.41 -5.90
C ALA A 202 -14.19 -11.09 -5.90
N GLY A 203 -12.94 -11.13 -6.39
CA GLY A 203 -12.10 -9.96 -6.59
C GLY A 203 -12.66 -8.99 -7.64
N LEU A 204 -13.03 -9.50 -8.81
CA LEU A 204 -13.62 -8.71 -9.91
C LEU A 204 -14.98 -8.13 -9.53
N ALA A 205 -15.85 -8.93 -8.91
CA ALA A 205 -17.17 -8.51 -8.47
C ALA A 205 -17.09 -7.39 -7.43
N SER A 206 -16.12 -7.43 -6.53
CA SER A 206 -15.90 -6.35 -5.57
C SER A 206 -15.31 -5.09 -6.22
N ALA A 207 -14.46 -5.23 -7.24
CA ALA A 207 -13.97 -4.09 -8.02
C ALA A 207 -15.10 -3.41 -8.80
N LYS A 208 -16.02 -4.20 -9.40
CA LYS A 208 -17.20 -3.71 -10.13
C LYS A 208 -18.30 -3.17 -9.20
N ALA A 209 -18.50 -3.79 -8.04
CA ALA A 209 -19.39 -3.30 -6.99
C ALA A 209 -18.84 -2.06 -6.26
N GLY A 210 -17.56 -1.76 -6.44
CA GLY A 210 -16.97 -0.43 -6.26
C GLY A 210 -17.41 0.56 -7.35
N GLY A 211 -18.63 0.41 -7.87
CA GLY A 211 -19.28 1.32 -8.81
C GLY A 211 -19.52 2.67 -8.14
N ASP A 212 -19.01 3.71 -8.80
CA ASP A 212 -18.73 5.05 -8.31
C ASP A 212 -17.90 5.10 -7.02
N PRO A 213 -16.79 5.87 -6.99
CA PRO A 213 -16.32 6.41 -5.73
C PRO A 213 -17.44 7.33 -5.26
N THR A 214 -18.40 6.78 -4.53
CA THR A 214 -19.34 7.59 -3.79
C THR A 214 -18.49 8.31 -2.76
N TRP A 215 -18.08 9.54 -3.12
CA TRP A 215 -17.48 10.54 -2.24
C TRP A 215 -18.35 10.81 -0.99
N THR A 216 -19.51 10.15 -0.89
CA THR A 216 -20.46 10.14 0.21
C THR A 216 -20.02 9.28 1.40
N THR A 217 -18.93 8.49 1.35
CA THR A 217 -18.26 8.11 2.61
C THR A 217 -17.69 9.38 3.21
N ALA A 218 -18.47 10.01 4.11
CA ALA A 218 -18.33 11.35 4.65
C ALA A 218 -16.91 11.92 4.49
N PRO A 219 -16.70 13.10 3.88
CA PRO A 219 -15.37 13.68 3.63
C PRO A 219 -14.46 13.65 4.87
N ARG A 220 -15.06 13.67 6.06
CA ARG A 220 -14.43 13.43 7.36
C ARG A 220 -13.63 12.13 7.49
N ARG A 221 -14.03 11.00 6.89
CA ARG A 221 -13.28 9.72 6.96
C ARG A 221 -12.07 9.74 6.05
N VAL A 222 -12.21 10.23 4.82
CA VAL A 222 -11.10 10.40 3.87
C VAL A 222 -10.09 11.40 4.45
N LEU A 223 -10.58 12.54 4.93
CA LEU A 223 -9.76 13.54 5.60
C LEU A 223 -9.08 12.97 6.85
N ARG A 224 -9.78 12.23 7.71
CA ARG A 224 -9.17 11.59 8.89
C ARG A 224 -8.09 10.58 8.51
N HIS A 225 -8.25 9.86 7.41
CA HIS A 225 -7.24 8.90 6.94
C HIS A 225 -6.02 9.61 6.33
N LEU A 226 -6.26 10.68 5.57
CA LEU A 226 -5.21 11.55 5.03
C LEU A 226 -4.44 12.27 6.16
N LEU A 227 -5.14 12.72 7.20
CA LEU A 227 -4.55 13.41 8.35
C LEU A 227 -3.93 12.47 9.40
N ALA A 228 -4.20 11.16 9.33
CA ALA A 228 -3.63 10.19 10.27
C ALA A 228 -2.13 9.92 10.03
N ASP A 229 -1.64 10.18 8.81
CA ASP A 229 -0.20 10.18 8.50
C ASP A 229 0.30 11.64 8.58
N PRO A 230 1.24 11.95 9.51
CA PRO A 230 1.77 13.30 9.66
C PRO A 230 2.31 13.88 8.36
N ARG A 231 2.92 13.05 7.49
CA ARG A 231 3.51 13.53 6.22
C ARG A 231 2.43 13.91 5.21
N THR A 232 1.37 13.12 5.12
CA THR A 232 0.24 13.41 4.25
C THR A 232 -0.52 14.64 4.75
N ALA A 233 -0.67 14.81 6.07
CA ALA A 233 -1.25 16.00 6.68
C ALA A 233 -0.45 17.27 6.34
N THR A 234 0.87 17.25 6.54
CA THR A 234 1.75 18.37 6.14
C THR A 234 1.65 18.64 4.65
N GLY A 235 1.60 17.60 3.82
CA GLY A 235 1.46 17.75 2.37
C GLY A 235 0.17 18.47 1.96
N VAL A 236 -0.96 18.13 2.58
CA VAL A 236 -2.24 18.83 2.34
C VAL A 236 -2.13 20.31 2.72
N VAL A 237 -1.56 20.61 3.89
CA VAL A 237 -1.37 22.00 4.34
C VAL A 237 -0.51 22.79 3.36
N CYS A 238 0.65 22.25 2.95
CA CYS A 238 1.52 22.91 1.97
C CYS A 238 0.80 23.15 0.63
N ALA A 239 0.05 22.16 0.13
CA ALA A 239 -0.67 22.30 -1.12
C ALA A 239 -1.77 23.38 -1.05
N VAL A 240 -2.54 23.42 0.05
CA VAL A 240 -3.59 24.43 0.26
C VAL A 240 -2.96 25.82 0.42
N THR A 241 -1.93 25.97 1.25
CA THR A 241 -1.25 27.26 1.45
C THR A 241 -0.65 27.77 0.15
N GLY A 242 0.07 26.94 -0.60
CA GLY A 242 0.63 27.32 -1.88
C GLY A 242 -0.44 27.70 -2.91
N GLY A 243 -1.58 26.97 -2.93
CA GLY A 243 -2.71 27.27 -3.80
C GLY A 243 -3.40 28.60 -3.46
N LEU A 244 -3.61 28.89 -2.18
CA LEU A 244 -4.14 30.17 -1.71
C LEU A 244 -3.19 31.33 -2.05
N MET A 245 -1.88 31.11 -1.92
CA MET A 245 -0.88 32.12 -2.24
C MET A 245 -0.85 32.43 -3.74
N ALA A 246 -0.88 31.40 -4.59
CA ALA A 246 -0.99 31.56 -6.06
C ALA A 246 -2.28 32.29 -6.47
N LEU A 247 -3.40 31.98 -5.81
CA LEU A 247 -4.68 32.66 -6.05
C LEU A 247 -4.64 34.13 -5.61
N GLY A 248 -4.04 34.42 -4.45
CA GLY A 248 -3.84 35.79 -3.98
C GLY A 248 -2.97 36.63 -4.93
N LEU A 249 -1.86 36.06 -5.44
CA LEU A 249 -1.02 36.71 -6.45
C LEU A 249 -1.78 36.94 -7.77
N GLY A 250 -2.54 35.95 -8.24
CA GLY A 250 -3.34 36.06 -9.46
C GLY A 250 -4.46 37.10 -9.37
N LEU A 251 -4.97 37.37 -8.16
CA LEU A 251 -5.98 38.39 -7.89
C LEU A 251 -5.38 39.76 -7.51
N GLY A 252 -4.05 39.90 -7.41
CA GLY A 252 -3.40 41.13 -6.95
C GLY A 252 -3.62 41.45 -5.47
N LEU A 253 -3.97 40.46 -4.65
CA LEU A 253 -4.17 40.58 -3.19
C LEU A 253 -2.87 40.39 -2.41
N LEU A 254 -1.81 39.91 -3.07
CA LEU A 254 -0.48 39.77 -2.53
C LEU A 254 0.51 40.55 -3.41
N PRO A 255 1.56 41.12 -2.80
CA PRO A 255 2.60 41.83 -3.52
C PRO A 255 3.42 40.89 -4.43
#